data_AF-A0A3D2EI03-F1
#
_entry.id   AF-A0A3D2EI03-F1
#
_cell.length_a   1.000
_cell.length_b   1.000
_cell.length_c   1.000
_cell.angle_alpha   90.00
_cell.angle_beta   90.00
_cell.angle_gamma   90.00
#
_symmetry.space_group_name_H-M   'P 1'
#
loop_
_entity.id
_entity.type
_entity.pdbx_description
1 polymer ?
#
loop_
_entity_poly.entity_id
_entity_poly.type
_entity_poly.pdbx_seq_one_letter_code
_entity_poly.pdbx_strand_id
1 'polypeptide(L)'
;WGAKEAQGDYLLFLNDDMEIVGENWLVLLMEKAVLPYVGAVGAKLLYPDTDIIQHAGITNLRVGPAHKLQFAHDTEDHYFGQNRGVHDMLGVTGACLLVKKTIFEKAGGFDETLAVAFNDVDLCYKIYEEGYYNVVRNDLFLFHHESLSRGKDGESEEKQLRLLREKDYLYEKHQDLYGRDPFYHPYLTTDMLETEYTPAFRYQVDLSMPWAKVKKCTQEVLAAREDECLVIGMECAMDIYKWKYGVSSEKRKTGNSDKEDYGEEKKDSRNDNSIDSEDQGYYFQGYSFVIGSDNACYKKELLLRRITDGNQQELGNSVRNDEKMSQPVIYSISIEKKYREDIKANLKDQMNVDLTGYAAKLKPGAVPPGRYQFGMLAKDACSRVKLVNWSSWTIEVL
;
A
#
# COMPACT_ATOMS: atom_id res chain seq x y z
N TRP A 1 -16.28 -26.63 -2.44
CA TRP A 1 -17.21 -27.78 -2.57
C TRP A 1 -18.04 -27.70 -3.85
N GLY A 2 -18.86 -26.67 -4.08
CA GLY A 2 -19.71 -26.56 -5.28
C GLY A 2 -19.00 -26.73 -6.63
N ALA A 3 -17.79 -26.17 -6.80
CA ALA A 3 -16.99 -26.36 -8.02
C ALA A 3 -16.67 -27.83 -8.37
N LYS A 4 -16.57 -28.72 -7.36
CA LYS A 4 -16.31 -30.15 -7.55
C LYS A 4 -17.54 -30.88 -8.08
N GLU A 5 -18.73 -30.49 -7.61
CA GLU A 5 -20.02 -31.09 -7.98
C GLU A 5 -20.57 -30.55 -9.32
N ALA A 6 -20.13 -29.37 -9.74
CA ALA A 6 -20.58 -28.74 -10.98
C ALA A 6 -20.22 -29.58 -12.21
N GLN A 7 -21.19 -29.79 -13.10
CA GLN A 7 -21.05 -30.61 -14.32
C GLN A 7 -20.79 -29.78 -15.59
N GLY A 8 -20.86 -28.45 -15.50
CA GLY A 8 -20.62 -27.56 -16.63
C GLY A 8 -19.13 -27.43 -16.98
N ASP A 9 -18.85 -27.12 -18.25
CA ASP A 9 -17.49 -26.82 -18.74
C ASP A 9 -16.94 -25.49 -18.20
N TYR A 10 -17.84 -24.61 -17.76
CA TYR A 10 -17.55 -23.32 -17.15
C TYR A 10 -18.16 -23.26 -15.75
N LEU A 11 -17.45 -22.60 -14.85
CA LEU A 11 -17.85 -22.32 -13.49
C LEU A 11 -18.12 -20.84 -13.35
N LEU A 12 -19.32 -20.49 -12.90
CA LEU A 12 -19.68 -19.13 -12.51
C LEU A 12 -19.72 -19.07 -10.99
N PHE A 13 -18.84 -18.27 -10.41
CA PHE A 13 -18.92 -17.83 -9.03
C PHE A 13 -19.68 -16.51 -9.00
N LEU A 14 -20.77 -16.48 -8.23
CA LEU A 14 -21.66 -15.34 -8.11
C LEU A 14 -22.07 -15.23 -6.64
N ASN A 15 -21.90 -14.05 -6.04
CA ASN A 15 -22.39 -13.82 -4.69
C ASN A 15 -23.92 -13.92 -4.63
N ASP A 16 -24.45 -14.20 -3.44
CA ASP A 16 -25.89 -14.32 -3.19
C ASP A 16 -26.61 -12.97 -3.10
N ASP A 17 -25.86 -11.86 -2.99
CA ASP A 17 -26.35 -10.48 -2.94
C ASP A 17 -26.12 -9.71 -4.26
N MET A 18 -26.15 -10.42 -5.39
CA MET A 18 -26.03 -9.87 -6.74
C MET A 18 -27.39 -9.60 -7.39
N GLU A 19 -27.51 -8.47 -8.08
CA GLU A 19 -28.67 -8.13 -8.91
C GLU A 19 -28.27 -7.97 -10.38
N ILE A 20 -28.95 -8.75 -11.22
CA ILE A 20 -28.72 -8.82 -12.65
C ILE A 20 -29.65 -7.86 -13.37
N VAL A 21 -29.07 -6.91 -14.11
CA VAL A 21 -29.82 -5.81 -14.74
C VAL A 21 -30.15 -6.09 -16.22
N GLY A 22 -29.45 -7.00 -16.88
CA GLY A 22 -29.61 -7.29 -18.32
C GLY A 22 -29.75 -8.78 -18.63
N GLU A 23 -30.67 -9.15 -19.51
CA GLU A 23 -30.97 -10.55 -19.86
C GLU A 23 -29.78 -11.29 -20.53
N ASN A 24 -28.93 -10.56 -21.25
CA ASN A 24 -27.81 -11.11 -22.02
C ASN A 24 -26.48 -11.12 -21.26
N TRP A 25 -26.45 -10.72 -19.99
CA TRP A 25 -25.20 -10.54 -19.22
C TRP A 25 -24.28 -11.76 -19.28
N LEU A 26 -24.82 -12.97 -19.06
CA LEU A 26 -24.05 -14.21 -19.05
C LEU A 26 -23.53 -14.57 -20.45
N VAL A 27 -24.30 -14.27 -21.50
CA VAL A 27 -23.86 -14.44 -22.89
C VAL A 27 -22.65 -13.56 -23.17
N LEU A 28 -22.69 -12.30 -22.74
CA LEU A 28 -21.57 -11.35 -22.92
C LEU A 28 -20.32 -11.76 -22.14
N LEU A 29 -20.45 -12.37 -20.96
CA LEU A 29 -19.30 -12.96 -20.25
C LEU A 29 -18.77 -14.19 -21.00
N MET A 30 -19.65 -15.07 -21.47
CA MET A 30 -19.30 -16.25 -22.24
C MET A 30 -18.58 -15.93 -23.55
N GLU A 31 -18.95 -14.85 -24.25
CA GLU A 31 -18.27 -14.37 -25.47
C GLU A 31 -16.76 -14.20 -25.27
N LYS A 32 -16.32 -13.85 -24.06
CA LYS A 32 -14.89 -13.75 -23.71
C LYS A 32 -14.36 -15.05 -23.13
N ALA A 33 -15.13 -15.72 -22.28
CA ALA A 33 -14.67 -16.94 -21.61
C ALA A 33 -14.34 -18.09 -22.58
N VAL A 34 -14.97 -18.13 -23.76
CA VAL A 34 -14.69 -19.15 -24.79
C VAL A 34 -13.36 -18.96 -25.52
N LEU A 35 -12.75 -17.79 -25.41
CA LEU A 35 -11.49 -17.49 -26.09
C LEU A 35 -10.36 -18.31 -25.47
N PRO A 36 -9.49 -18.96 -26.26
CA PRO A 36 -8.54 -19.94 -25.76
C PRO A 36 -7.45 -19.35 -24.84
N TYR A 37 -7.24 -18.04 -24.90
CA TYR A 37 -6.27 -17.31 -24.08
C TYR A 37 -6.90 -16.65 -22.85
N VAL A 38 -8.22 -16.70 -22.68
CA VAL A 38 -8.92 -16.08 -21.56
C VAL A 38 -9.05 -17.07 -20.41
N GLY A 39 -8.71 -16.61 -19.21
CA GLY A 39 -8.77 -17.37 -17.98
C GLY A 39 -10.05 -17.12 -17.20
N ALA A 40 -10.09 -16.01 -16.44
CA ALA A 40 -11.28 -15.55 -15.74
C ALA A 40 -11.94 -14.36 -16.46
N VAL A 41 -13.27 -14.28 -16.39
CA VAL A 41 -14.07 -13.16 -16.89
C VAL A 41 -14.95 -12.61 -15.79
N GLY A 42 -14.87 -11.29 -15.55
CA GLY A 42 -15.73 -10.58 -14.60
C GLY A 42 -16.56 -9.48 -15.26
N ALA A 43 -17.50 -8.93 -14.49
CA ALA A 43 -18.35 -7.82 -14.88
C ALA A 43 -18.03 -6.57 -14.07
N LYS A 44 -18.28 -5.37 -14.63
CA LYS A 44 -18.32 -4.15 -13.82
C LYS A 44 -19.43 -4.25 -12.78
N LEU A 45 -19.15 -3.84 -11.56
CA LEU A 45 -20.11 -3.81 -10.47
C LEU A 45 -20.35 -2.38 -10.03
N LEU A 46 -21.62 -2.02 -9.83
CA LEU A 46 -22.05 -0.76 -9.25
C LEU A 46 -22.60 -0.98 -7.84
N TYR A 47 -22.48 0.05 -7.00
CA TYR A 47 -23.22 0.09 -5.72
C TYR A 47 -24.73 0.20 -5.99
N PRO A 48 -25.59 -0.47 -5.20
CA PRO A 48 -27.04 -0.52 -5.44
C PRO A 48 -27.66 0.86 -5.55
N ASP A 49 -28.60 1.03 -6.49
CA ASP A 49 -29.36 2.26 -6.70
C ASP A 49 -28.49 3.51 -6.92
N THR A 50 -27.24 3.36 -7.38
CA THR A 50 -26.33 4.47 -7.68
C THR A 50 -25.63 4.29 -9.03
N ASP A 51 -24.97 5.35 -9.50
CA ASP A 51 -24.01 5.26 -10.60
C ASP A 51 -22.56 5.07 -10.10
N ILE A 52 -22.36 4.78 -8.81
CA ILE A 52 -21.03 4.69 -8.22
C ILE A 52 -20.44 3.32 -8.52
N ILE A 53 -19.26 3.30 -9.14
CA ILE A 53 -18.51 2.09 -9.46
C ILE A 53 -17.97 1.46 -8.17
N GLN A 54 -18.23 0.17 -8.00
CA GLN A 54 -17.62 -0.66 -6.97
C GLN A 54 -16.44 -1.46 -7.52
N HIS A 55 -16.52 -1.91 -8.77
CA HIS A 55 -15.49 -2.73 -9.39
C HIS A 55 -15.49 -2.53 -10.92
N ALA A 56 -14.34 -2.22 -11.50
CA ALA A 56 -14.12 -2.22 -12.95
C ALA A 56 -12.87 -3.04 -13.34
N GLY A 57 -12.57 -4.09 -12.56
CA GLY A 57 -11.34 -4.89 -12.60
C GLY A 57 -10.46 -4.71 -11.36
N ILE A 58 -9.44 -5.55 -11.22
CA ILE A 58 -8.42 -5.45 -10.16
C ILE A 58 -7.11 -5.01 -10.78
N THR A 59 -6.57 -3.90 -10.28
CA THR A 59 -5.22 -3.43 -10.61
C THR A 59 -4.31 -3.68 -9.42
N ASN A 60 -3.14 -4.24 -9.67
CA ASN A 60 -2.16 -4.56 -8.65
C ASN A 60 -1.17 -3.42 -8.46
N LEU A 61 -1.42 -2.62 -7.44
CA LEU A 61 -0.61 -1.47 -7.09
C LEU A 61 0.39 -1.87 -6.00
N ARG A 62 1.38 -1.01 -5.76
CA ARG A 62 2.38 -1.26 -4.71
C ARG A 62 1.80 -1.39 -3.30
N VAL A 63 0.69 -0.68 -3.05
CA VAL A 63 -0.06 -0.77 -1.78
C VAL A 63 -0.80 -2.10 -1.62
N GLY A 64 -1.11 -2.76 -2.74
CA GLY A 64 -1.88 -3.99 -2.81
C GLY A 64 -2.74 -4.05 -4.08
N PRO A 65 -3.42 -5.19 -4.31
CA PRO A 65 -4.49 -5.30 -5.28
C PRO A 65 -5.65 -4.37 -4.88
N ALA A 66 -6.18 -3.60 -5.84
CA ALA A 66 -7.25 -2.64 -5.60
C ALA A 66 -8.33 -2.72 -6.68
N HIS A 67 -9.57 -2.45 -6.28
CA HIS A 67 -10.69 -2.33 -7.21
C HIS A 67 -10.52 -1.07 -8.05
N LYS A 68 -10.45 -1.26 -9.37
CA LYS A 68 -10.23 -0.16 -10.29
C LYS A 68 -11.47 0.73 -10.36
N LEU A 69 -11.25 2.06 -10.29
CA LEU A 69 -12.28 3.11 -10.31
C LEU A 69 -13.32 3.00 -9.18
N GLN A 70 -12.98 2.35 -8.07
CA GLN A 70 -13.88 2.29 -6.92
C GLN A 70 -14.23 3.70 -6.44
N PHE A 71 -15.52 3.92 -6.15
CA PHE A 71 -16.11 5.19 -5.74
C PHE A 71 -16.22 6.27 -6.84
N ALA A 72 -15.76 6.00 -8.05
CA ALA A 72 -15.93 6.91 -9.17
C ALA A 72 -17.36 6.84 -9.74
N HIS A 73 -17.82 7.93 -10.36
CA HIS A 73 -19.10 7.94 -11.06
C HIS A 73 -18.98 7.23 -12.41
N ASP A 74 -19.87 6.28 -12.67
CA ASP A 74 -19.96 5.59 -13.96
C ASP A 74 -20.58 6.48 -15.02
N THR A 75 -21.20 7.63 -14.69
CA THR A 75 -21.67 8.58 -15.70
C THR A 75 -20.53 9.32 -16.41
N GLU A 76 -19.33 9.32 -15.83
CA GLU A 76 -18.13 9.94 -16.40
C GLU A 76 -17.33 8.94 -17.23
N ASP A 77 -16.61 9.43 -18.25
CA ASP A 77 -15.67 8.62 -19.01
C ASP A 77 -14.28 8.73 -18.39
N HIS A 78 -13.82 7.63 -17.78
CA HIS A 78 -12.49 7.55 -17.20
C HIS A 78 -11.44 7.22 -18.26
N TYR A 79 -10.17 7.42 -17.93
CA TYR A 79 -9.06 7.31 -18.89
C TYR A 79 -9.14 6.04 -19.77
N PHE A 80 -8.88 6.17 -21.08
CA PHE A 80 -9.06 5.11 -22.09
C PHE A 80 -10.43 4.40 -22.10
N GLY A 81 -11.48 5.00 -21.55
CA GLY A 81 -12.78 4.33 -21.40
C GLY A 81 -12.66 3.11 -20.49
N GLN A 82 -11.84 3.19 -19.43
CA GLN A 82 -11.60 2.08 -18.52
C GLN A 82 -12.91 1.53 -17.93
N ASN A 83 -13.93 2.37 -17.74
CA ASN A 83 -15.27 1.96 -17.30
C ASN A 83 -16.29 1.66 -18.42
N ARG A 84 -15.87 1.65 -19.69
CA ARG A 84 -16.77 1.48 -20.85
C ARG A 84 -16.49 0.23 -21.68
N GLY A 85 -15.24 -0.19 -21.76
CA GLY A 85 -14.78 -1.21 -22.70
C GLY A 85 -14.61 -2.61 -22.10
N VAL A 86 -14.03 -3.49 -22.91
CA VAL A 86 -13.49 -4.78 -22.45
C VAL A 86 -12.01 -4.60 -22.23
N HIS A 87 -11.54 -4.96 -21.05
CA HIS A 87 -10.15 -4.76 -20.67
C HIS A 87 -9.56 -6.05 -20.15
N ASP A 88 -8.33 -6.34 -20.60
CA ASP A 88 -7.49 -7.31 -19.92
C ASP A 88 -7.03 -6.69 -18.61
N MET A 89 -7.12 -7.45 -17.53
CA MET A 89 -6.79 -7.04 -16.18
C MET A 89 -6.00 -8.13 -15.49
N LEU A 90 -5.25 -7.78 -14.45
CA LEU A 90 -4.55 -8.80 -13.67
C LEU A 90 -5.53 -9.65 -12.85
N GLY A 91 -6.66 -9.08 -12.42
CA GLY A 91 -7.72 -9.86 -11.78
C GLY A 91 -9.11 -9.27 -11.92
N VAL A 92 -10.09 -10.08 -11.52
CA VAL A 92 -11.51 -9.74 -11.40
C VAL A 92 -11.99 -10.18 -10.03
N THR A 93 -13.10 -9.60 -9.55
CA THR A 93 -13.63 -9.92 -8.22
C THR A 93 -14.40 -11.24 -8.19
N GLY A 94 -14.32 -11.95 -7.06
CA GLY A 94 -15.08 -13.17 -6.80
C GLY A 94 -16.59 -12.97 -6.74
N ALA A 95 -17.09 -11.73 -6.62
CA ALA A 95 -18.52 -11.44 -6.61
C ALA A 95 -19.21 -11.80 -7.93
N CYS A 96 -18.50 -11.72 -9.06
CA CYS A 96 -18.93 -12.23 -10.35
C CYS A 96 -17.70 -12.67 -11.16
N LEU A 97 -17.40 -13.98 -11.16
CA LEU A 97 -16.24 -14.57 -11.80
C LEU A 97 -16.64 -15.82 -12.59
N LEU A 98 -16.51 -15.76 -13.91
CA LEU A 98 -16.71 -16.86 -14.83
C LEU A 98 -15.36 -17.42 -15.28
N VAL A 99 -15.14 -18.73 -15.18
CA VAL A 99 -13.87 -19.38 -15.53
C VAL A 99 -14.11 -20.76 -16.13
N LYS A 100 -13.30 -21.15 -17.11
CA LYS A 100 -13.33 -22.52 -17.64
C LYS A 100 -12.89 -23.52 -16.57
N LYS A 101 -13.66 -24.59 -16.36
CA LYS A 101 -13.41 -25.57 -15.28
C LYS A 101 -11.99 -26.14 -15.33
N THR A 102 -11.49 -26.47 -16.52
CA THR A 102 -10.13 -26.98 -16.70
C THR A 102 -9.04 -25.97 -16.32
N ILE A 103 -9.27 -24.66 -16.53
CA ILE A 103 -8.33 -23.60 -16.14
C ILE A 103 -8.38 -23.41 -14.62
N PHE A 104 -9.57 -23.39 -14.03
CA PHE A 104 -9.75 -23.32 -12.57
C PHE A 104 -9.04 -24.48 -11.86
N GLU A 105 -9.19 -25.70 -12.35
CA GLU A 105 -8.52 -26.89 -11.81
C GLU A 105 -7.01 -26.82 -12.00
N LYS A 106 -6.53 -26.38 -13.17
CA LYS A 106 -5.10 -26.19 -13.45
C LYS A 106 -4.46 -25.16 -12.50
N ALA A 107 -5.18 -24.07 -12.22
CA ALA A 107 -4.77 -23.03 -11.27
C ALA A 107 -4.89 -23.48 -9.79
N GLY A 108 -5.34 -24.71 -9.53
CA GLY A 108 -5.48 -25.24 -8.17
C GLY A 108 -6.67 -24.71 -7.38
N GLY A 109 -7.64 -24.07 -8.05
CA GLY A 109 -8.86 -23.52 -7.43
C GLY A 109 -8.60 -22.38 -6.44
N PHE A 110 -9.53 -22.14 -5.52
CA PHE A 110 -9.35 -21.15 -4.44
C PHE A 110 -8.44 -21.69 -3.33
N ASP A 111 -7.57 -20.82 -2.82
CA ASP A 111 -6.69 -21.12 -1.68
C ASP A 111 -7.46 -20.95 -0.36
N GLU A 112 -7.67 -22.04 0.38
CA GLU A 112 -8.41 -22.01 1.66
C GLU A 112 -7.66 -21.24 2.76
N THR A 113 -6.37 -20.94 2.58
CA THR A 113 -5.58 -20.10 3.50
C THR A 113 -5.99 -18.63 3.42
N LEU A 114 -6.51 -18.20 2.26
CA LEU A 114 -7.07 -16.87 2.01
C LEU A 114 -8.58 -16.90 2.24
N ALA A 115 -8.97 -17.03 3.51
CA ALA A 115 -10.36 -17.31 3.85
C ALA A 115 -11.28 -16.09 3.72
N VAL A 116 -10.76 -14.87 3.86
CA VAL A 116 -11.58 -13.65 3.91
C VAL A 116 -11.29 -12.66 2.78
N ALA A 117 -10.03 -12.38 2.48
CA ALA A 117 -9.64 -11.48 1.40
C ALA A 117 -8.68 -12.15 0.41
N PHE A 118 -8.61 -11.58 -0.80
CA PHE A 118 -7.66 -11.93 -1.86
C PHE A 118 -7.76 -13.34 -2.46
N ASN A 119 -8.78 -14.14 -2.15
CA ASN A 119 -8.91 -15.48 -2.74
C ASN A 119 -9.12 -15.44 -4.27
N ASP A 120 -9.89 -14.46 -4.72
CA ASP A 120 -10.20 -14.14 -6.10
C ASP A 120 -8.97 -13.57 -6.80
N VAL A 121 -8.22 -12.71 -6.12
CA VAL A 121 -6.93 -12.19 -6.59
C VAL A 121 -5.91 -13.31 -6.77
N ASP A 122 -5.73 -14.19 -5.78
CA ASP A 122 -4.83 -15.35 -5.85
C ASP A 122 -5.18 -16.26 -7.03
N LEU A 123 -6.47 -16.58 -7.20
CA LEU A 123 -6.93 -17.36 -8.35
C LEU A 123 -6.57 -16.66 -9.67
N CYS A 124 -6.85 -15.36 -9.79
CA CYS A 124 -6.54 -14.58 -10.99
C CYS A 124 -5.03 -14.52 -11.26
N TYR A 125 -4.20 -14.40 -10.22
CA TYR A 125 -2.73 -14.37 -10.35
C TYR A 125 -2.20 -15.72 -10.84
N LYS A 126 -2.67 -16.83 -10.26
CA LYS A 126 -2.31 -18.18 -10.76
C LYS A 126 -2.73 -18.38 -12.20
N ILE A 127 -3.94 -17.95 -12.57
CA ILE A 127 -4.42 -18.01 -13.95
C ILE A 127 -3.52 -17.20 -14.89
N TYR A 128 -3.08 -16.02 -14.48
CA TYR A 128 -2.15 -15.19 -15.23
C TYR A 128 -0.75 -15.83 -15.37
N GLU A 129 -0.21 -16.36 -14.27
CA GLU A 129 1.08 -17.05 -14.25
C GLU A 129 1.09 -18.32 -15.13
N GLU A 130 -0.07 -18.96 -15.30
CA GLU A 130 -0.29 -20.06 -16.24
C GLU A 130 -0.38 -19.63 -17.71
N GLY A 131 -0.28 -18.33 -18.00
CA GLY A 131 -0.22 -17.75 -19.34
C GLY A 131 -1.56 -17.31 -19.92
N TYR A 132 -2.62 -17.22 -19.11
CA TYR A 132 -3.94 -16.74 -19.52
C TYR A 132 -4.14 -15.26 -19.17
N TYR A 133 -5.11 -14.62 -19.83
CA TYR A 133 -5.53 -13.26 -19.56
C TYR A 133 -6.85 -13.26 -18.79
N ASN A 134 -6.93 -12.50 -17.70
CA ASN A 134 -8.20 -12.23 -17.05
C ASN A 134 -8.85 -11.01 -17.73
N VAL A 135 -10.17 -11.04 -17.89
CA VAL A 135 -10.90 -10.04 -18.67
C VAL A 135 -12.03 -9.48 -17.82
N VAL A 136 -12.16 -8.15 -17.82
CA VAL A 136 -13.33 -7.49 -17.25
C VAL A 136 -14.19 -6.88 -18.36
N ARG A 137 -15.49 -7.09 -18.28
CA ARG A 137 -16.49 -6.50 -19.17
C ARG A 137 -17.07 -5.27 -18.49
N ASN A 138 -16.57 -4.08 -18.86
CA ASN A 138 -17.06 -2.80 -18.35
C ASN A 138 -18.12 -2.14 -19.26
N ASP A 139 -18.48 -2.80 -20.37
CA ASP A 139 -19.58 -2.43 -21.26
C ASP A 139 -20.95 -3.00 -20.81
N LEU A 140 -20.97 -3.72 -19.70
CA LEU A 140 -22.16 -4.14 -18.96
C LEU A 140 -21.91 -3.91 -17.46
N PHE A 141 -22.96 -3.92 -16.65
CA PHE A 141 -22.81 -3.88 -15.20
C PHE A 141 -23.85 -4.76 -14.49
N LEU A 142 -23.52 -5.14 -13.27
CA LEU A 142 -24.42 -5.76 -12.30
C LEU A 142 -24.42 -4.90 -11.02
N PHE A 143 -25.49 -4.95 -10.23
CA PHE A 143 -25.44 -4.39 -8.88
C PHE A 143 -24.99 -5.45 -7.90
N HIS A 144 -24.14 -5.06 -6.96
CA HIS A 144 -23.71 -5.92 -5.87
C HIS A 144 -24.08 -5.23 -4.57
N HIS A 145 -24.99 -5.84 -3.82
CA HIS A 145 -25.57 -5.29 -2.59
C HIS A 145 -24.63 -5.37 -1.38
N GLU A 146 -23.32 -5.50 -1.64
CA GLU A 146 -22.19 -5.67 -0.73
C GLU A 146 -22.61 -5.55 0.73
N SER A 147 -22.94 -6.71 1.27
CA SER A 147 -23.61 -6.86 2.54
C SER A 147 -23.14 -5.89 3.63
N LEU A 148 -24.11 -5.15 4.16
CA LEU A 148 -24.19 -4.51 5.49
C LEU A 148 -23.69 -5.38 6.68
N SER A 149 -23.32 -6.64 6.45
CA SER A 149 -22.84 -7.59 7.47
C SER A 149 -21.32 -7.71 7.59
N ARG A 150 -20.54 -7.42 6.53
CA ARG A 150 -19.08 -7.60 6.55
C ARG A 150 -18.37 -6.46 7.28
N GLY A 151 -18.90 -5.24 7.16
CA GLY A 151 -18.23 -4.01 7.60
C GLY A 151 -16.97 -3.73 6.78
N LYS A 152 -16.42 -2.51 6.85
CA LYS A 152 -15.14 -2.20 6.20
C LYS A 152 -13.99 -2.87 6.96
N ASP A 153 -12.99 -3.41 6.26
CA ASP A 153 -11.82 -4.02 6.91
C ASP A 153 -11.03 -3.06 7.81
N GLY A 154 -11.26 -1.74 7.68
CA GLY A 154 -10.71 -0.71 8.55
C GLY A 154 -11.45 -0.50 9.88
N GLU A 155 -12.53 -1.24 10.16
CA GLU A 155 -13.37 -1.01 11.35
C GLU A 155 -12.82 -1.62 12.65
N SER A 156 -11.89 -2.58 12.56
CA SER A 156 -11.21 -3.12 13.74
C SER A 156 -9.75 -3.44 13.46
N GLU A 157 -8.91 -3.29 14.49
CA GLU A 157 -7.48 -3.62 14.43
C GLU A 157 -7.26 -5.09 14.00
N GLU A 158 -8.10 -6.00 14.47
CA GLU A 158 -8.04 -7.42 14.09
C GLU A 158 -8.28 -7.64 12.58
N LYS A 159 -9.29 -6.98 11.99
CA LYS A 159 -9.58 -7.08 10.54
C LYS A 159 -8.43 -6.50 9.72
N GLN A 160 -7.87 -5.37 10.14
CA GLN A 160 -6.71 -4.75 9.49
C GLN A 160 -5.48 -5.66 9.55
N LEU A 161 -5.17 -6.23 10.72
CA LEU A 161 -4.05 -7.15 10.88
C LEU A 161 -4.23 -8.44 10.06
N ARG A 162 -5.45 -8.97 9.97
CA ARG A 162 -5.77 -10.10 9.09
C ARG A 162 -5.54 -9.75 7.63
N LEU A 163 -6.09 -8.63 7.16
CA LEU A 163 -5.92 -8.16 5.78
C LEU A 163 -4.43 -8.01 5.42
N LEU A 164 -3.62 -7.45 6.33
CA LEU A 164 -2.17 -7.34 6.15
C LEU A 164 -1.49 -8.72 6.06
N ARG A 165 -1.87 -9.67 6.91
CA ARG A 165 -1.33 -11.05 6.88
C ARG A 165 -1.69 -11.78 5.59
N GLU A 166 -2.94 -11.71 5.15
CA GLU A 166 -3.39 -12.33 3.90
C GLU A 166 -2.71 -11.69 2.69
N LYS A 167 -2.50 -10.36 2.70
CA LYS A 167 -1.72 -9.66 1.67
C LYS A 167 -0.26 -10.11 1.65
N ASP A 168 0.39 -10.20 2.81
CA ASP A 168 1.77 -10.68 2.91
C ASP A 168 1.87 -12.13 2.38
N TYR A 169 0.91 -12.99 2.73
CA TYR A 169 0.83 -14.37 2.20
C TYR A 169 0.65 -14.41 0.67
N LEU A 170 -0.23 -13.58 0.11
CA LEU A 170 -0.44 -13.46 -1.34
C LEU A 170 0.88 -13.14 -2.06
N TYR A 171 1.64 -12.16 -1.58
CA TYR A 171 2.90 -11.79 -2.23
C TYR A 171 4.06 -12.73 -1.90
N GLU A 172 4.04 -13.48 -0.80
CA GLU A 172 4.97 -14.59 -0.58
C GLU A 172 4.84 -15.67 -1.67
N LYS A 173 3.61 -15.91 -2.13
CA LYS A 173 3.30 -16.82 -3.23
C LYS A 173 3.65 -16.22 -4.59
N HIS A 174 3.21 -14.99 -4.84
CA HIS A 174 3.29 -14.28 -6.13
C HIS A 174 4.32 -13.12 -6.12
N GLN A 175 5.58 -13.44 -5.79
CA GLN A 175 6.64 -12.42 -5.59
C GLN A 175 6.90 -11.57 -6.86
N ASP A 176 6.78 -12.15 -8.05
CA ASP A 176 7.06 -11.46 -9.32
C ASP A 176 6.02 -10.38 -9.67
N LEU A 177 4.82 -10.51 -9.10
CA LEU A 177 3.75 -9.52 -9.24
C LEU A 177 3.83 -8.42 -8.18
N TYR A 178 4.74 -8.48 -7.20
CA TYR A 178 4.75 -7.45 -6.15
C TYR A 178 5.01 -6.04 -6.72
N GLY A 179 4.03 -5.14 -6.51
CA GLY A 179 4.09 -3.76 -6.98
C GLY A 179 4.21 -3.60 -8.50
N ARG A 180 3.83 -4.64 -9.26
CA ARG A 180 3.85 -4.67 -10.73
C ARG A 180 2.50 -5.16 -11.24
N ASP A 181 1.98 -4.49 -12.25
CA ASP A 181 0.80 -4.93 -12.97
C ASP A 181 1.09 -4.87 -14.47
N PRO A 182 1.00 -5.99 -15.21
CA PRO A 182 1.24 -6.04 -16.65
C PRO A 182 0.31 -5.17 -17.49
N PHE A 183 -0.87 -4.84 -16.97
CA PHE A 183 -1.93 -4.06 -17.63
C PHE A 183 -1.99 -2.62 -17.13
N TYR A 184 -1.14 -2.24 -16.18
CA TYR A 184 -1.04 -0.86 -15.69
C TYR A 184 0.33 -0.27 -15.98
N HIS A 185 0.32 0.94 -16.54
CA HIS A 185 1.55 1.55 -17.01
C HIS A 185 2.48 1.96 -15.84
N PRO A 186 3.77 1.58 -15.84
CA PRO A 186 4.67 1.75 -14.68
C PRO A 186 4.98 3.21 -14.32
N TYR A 187 4.77 4.15 -15.26
CA TYR A 187 4.96 5.59 -15.03
C TYR A 187 3.68 6.33 -14.62
N LEU A 188 2.56 5.64 -14.40
CA LEU A 188 1.37 6.22 -13.80
C LEU A 188 1.40 6.05 -12.28
N THR A 189 0.76 6.96 -11.57
CA THR A 189 0.67 6.91 -10.10
C THR A 189 0.04 5.60 -9.64
N THR A 190 0.47 5.11 -8.48
CA THR A 190 -0.02 3.88 -7.87
C THR A 190 -1.01 4.14 -6.74
N ASP A 191 -1.76 5.24 -6.83
CA ASP A 191 -2.86 5.55 -5.93
C ASP A 191 -4.11 4.74 -6.32
N MET A 192 -4.80 4.18 -5.32
CA MET A 192 -6.00 3.35 -5.52
C MET A 192 -7.18 4.16 -6.05
N LEU A 193 -7.22 5.47 -5.76
CA LEU A 193 -8.32 6.37 -6.15
C LEU A 193 -8.02 7.15 -7.43
N GLU A 194 -6.93 6.85 -8.13
CA GLU A 194 -6.59 7.53 -9.38
C GLU A 194 -7.58 7.18 -10.51
N THR A 195 -8.20 8.23 -11.05
CA THR A 195 -9.12 8.19 -12.19
C THR A 195 -8.53 8.82 -13.47
N GLU A 196 -7.34 9.43 -13.40
CA GLU A 196 -6.72 10.18 -14.50
C GLU A 196 -5.31 9.67 -14.88
N TYR A 197 -4.63 10.42 -15.76
CA TYR A 197 -3.25 10.18 -16.18
C TYR A 197 -2.25 10.95 -15.31
N THR A 198 -2.19 10.64 -14.02
CA THR A 198 -1.22 11.30 -13.15
C THR A 198 0.14 10.59 -13.21
N PRO A 199 1.23 11.29 -13.60
CA PRO A 199 2.56 10.71 -13.64
C PRO A 199 3.09 10.34 -12.24
N ALA A 200 3.70 9.17 -12.13
CA ALA A 200 4.17 8.61 -10.85
C ALA A 200 5.22 9.48 -10.14
N PHE A 201 6.04 10.24 -10.88
CA PHE A 201 7.14 11.03 -10.31
C PHE A 201 6.67 12.08 -9.27
N ARG A 202 5.38 12.44 -9.26
CA ARG A 202 4.80 13.38 -8.30
C ARG A 202 4.73 12.81 -6.87
N TYR A 203 4.68 11.48 -6.73
CA TYR A 203 4.41 10.81 -5.45
C TYR A 203 5.39 9.66 -5.14
N GLN A 204 6.39 9.43 -5.99
CA GLN A 204 7.31 8.31 -5.84
C GLN A 204 8.29 8.47 -4.67
N VAL A 205 8.49 7.36 -3.95
CA VAL A 205 9.56 7.18 -2.99
C VAL A 205 10.90 7.26 -3.71
N ASP A 206 11.71 8.23 -3.31
CA ASP A 206 13.04 8.45 -3.88
C ASP A 206 14.11 7.83 -2.99
N LEU A 207 14.55 6.61 -3.32
CA LEU A 207 15.59 5.93 -2.55
C LEU A 207 17.02 6.38 -2.89
N SER A 208 17.20 7.31 -3.84
CA SER A 208 18.52 7.81 -4.26
C SER A 208 19.16 8.78 -3.27
N MET A 209 18.42 9.17 -2.23
CA MET A 209 18.90 10.08 -1.19
C MET A 209 19.97 9.45 -0.29
N PRO A 210 20.85 10.28 0.32
CA PRO A 210 21.86 9.78 1.24
C PRO A 210 21.26 9.19 2.52
N TRP A 211 22.01 8.28 3.13
CA TRP A 211 21.68 7.74 4.45
C TRP A 211 21.74 8.83 5.52
N ALA A 212 20.74 8.83 6.40
CA ALA A 212 20.63 9.76 7.50
C ALA A 212 21.77 9.60 8.51
N LYS A 213 22.26 10.73 9.01
CA LYS A 213 23.19 10.78 10.14
C LYS A 213 22.39 10.62 11.43
N VAL A 214 22.79 9.66 12.25
CA VAL A 214 22.17 9.38 13.55
C VAL A 214 23.04 9.95 14.67
N LYS A 215 22.41 10.63 15.63
CA LYS A 215 23.07 11.05 16.88
C LYS A 215 22.13 10.81 18.06
N LYS A 216 22.69 10.37 19.19
CA LYS A 216 21.95 10.31 20.46
C LYS A 216 21.73 11.75 20.97
N CYS A 217 20.49 12.12 21.26
CA CYS A 217 20.12 13.51 21.58
C CYS A 217 19.22 13.65 22.81
N THR A 218 19.14 12.63 23.68
CA THR A 218 18.27 12.61 24.88
C THR A 218 18.26 13.92 25.66
N GLN A 219 19.43 14.47 26.06
CA GLN A 219 19.47 15.70 26.86
C GLN A 219 18.95 16.92 26.11
N GLU A 220 19.23 17.01 24.81
CA GLU A 220 18.76 18.13 23.99
C GLU A 220 17.23 18.11 23.86
N VAL A 221 16.65 16.92 23.70
CA VAL A 221 15.20 16.75 23.56
C VAL A 221 14.49 16.97 24.90
N LEU A 222 15.05 16.48 26.02
CA LEU A 222 14.50 16.73 27.36
C LEU A 222 14.55 18.21 27.76
N ALA A 223 15.47 18.98 27.19
CA ALA A 223 15.56 20.43 27.39
C ALA A 223 14.68 21.24 26.42
N ALA A 224 14.06 20.60 25.41
CA ALA A 224 13.14 21.26 24.49
C ALA A 224 11.73 21.32 25.12
N ARG A 225 10.93 22.30 24.68
CA ARG A 225 9.53 22.40 25.09
C ARG A 225 8.71 21.40 24.28
N GLU A 226 8.06 20.45 24.96
CA GLU A 226 7.05 19.61 24.32
C GLU A 226 5.78 20.42 24.06
N ASP A 227 5.31 20.45 22.82
CA ASP A 227 4.19 21.31 22.43
C ASP A 227 3.45 20.79 21.18
N GLU A 228 2.12 20.74 21.27
CA GLU A 228 1.24 20.29 20.19
C GLU A 228 1.22 21.23 18.98
N CYS A 229 1.70 22.47 19.10
CA CYS A 229 1.82 23.37 17.97
C CYS A 229 2.80 22.86 16.90
N LEU A 230 3.74 21.98 17.25
CA LEU A 230 4.58 21.26 16.30
C LEU A 230 3.82 20.02 15.79
N VAL A 231 3.21 20.14 14.62
CA VAL A 231 2.46 19.06 13.98
C VAL A 231 3.42 18.13 13.24
N ILE A 232 3.14 16.83 13.29
CA ILE A 232 3.90 15.78 12.62
C ILE A 232 2.91 14.88 11.88
N GLY A 233 2.97 14.88 10.56
CA GLY A 233 2.29 13.91 9.71
C GLY A 233 3.31 12.85 9.25
N MET A 234 3.06 11.59 9.60
CA MET A 234 3.80 10.46 9.05
C MET A 234 2.96 9.82 7.95
N GLU A 235 3.48 9.79 6.73
CA GLU A 235 2.81 9.19 5.58
C GLU A 235 3.33 7.79 5.31
N CYS A 236 4.60 7.57 5.64
CA CYS A 236 5.30 6.36 5.30
C CYS A 236 6.42 6.10 6.33
N ALA A 237 6.40 4.90 6.92
CA ALA A 237 7.50 4.32 7.67
C ALA A 237 7.60 2.84 7.29
N MET A 238 8.67 2.46 6.58
CA MET A 238 8.77 1.15 5.94
C MET A 238 10.18 0.58 6.01
N ASP A 239 10.27 -0.75 6.02
CA ASP A 239 11.47 -1.49 5.67
C ASP A 239 11.67 -1.41 4.14
N ILE A 240 12.86 -0.98 3.70
CA ILE A 240 13.18 -0.75 2.28
C ILE A 240 13.16 -2.07 1.51
N TYR A 241 13.63 -3.16 2.10
CA TYR A 241 13.71 -4.45 1.45
C TYR A 241 12.30 -5.01 1.22
N LYS A 242 11.48 -5.06 2.27
CA LYS A 242 10.08 -5.48 2.17
C LYS A 242 9.31 -4.58 1.22
N TRP A 243 9.58 -3.27 1.21
CA TRP A 243 8.97 -2.35 0.25
C TRP A 243 9.41 -2.57 -1.19
N LYS A 244 10.63 -3.07 -1.44
CA LYS A 244 11.14 -3.31 -2.79
C LYS A 244 10.67 -4.65 -3.34
N TYR A 245 10.57 -5.67 -2.48
CA TYR A 245 10.38 -7.06 -2.87
C TYR A 245 9.08 -7.71 -2.36
N GLY A 246 8.31 -7.03 -1.52
CA GLY A 246 7.04 -7.53 -0.97
C GLY A 246 7.18 -8.54 0.16
N VAL A 247 8.38 -9.09 0.33
CA VAL A 247 8.69 -10.15 1.30
C VAL A 247 9.91 -9.76 2.13
N SER A 248 10.05 -10.38 3.31
CA SER A 248 11.29 -10.27 4.07
C SER A 248 12.44 -10.93 3.31
N SER A 249 13.67 -10.50 3.59
CA SER A 249 14.86 -11.04 2.92
C SER A 249 15.03 -12.55 3.09
N GLU A 250 14.54 -13.13 4.17
CA GLU A 250 14.60 -14.57 4.45
C GLU A 250 13.62 -15.39 3.59
N LYS A 251 12.54 -14.77 3.12
CA LYS A 251 11.46 -15.42 2.37
C LYS A 251 11.55 -15.20 0.86
N ARG A 252 12.52 -14.41 0.39
CA ARG A 252 12.71 -14.17 -1.03
C ARG A 252 13.10 -15.48 -1.73
N LYS A 253 12.34 -15.85 -2.77
CA LYS A 253 12.70 -16.97 -3.63
C LYS A 253 13.95 -16.56 -4.42
N THR A 254 15.05 -17.31 -4.28
CA THR A 254 16.19 -17.19 -5.19
C THR A 254 15.79 -17.85 -6.50
N GLY A 255 15.45 -17.04 -7.52
CA GLY A 255 14.90 -17.52 -8.79
C GLY A 255 15.61 -16.92 -9.99
N ASN A 256 16.02 -17.78 -10.92
CA ASN A 256 16.63 -17.50 -12.22
C ASN A 256 16.08 -16.24 -12.89
N SER A 257 16.92 -15.23 -13.05
CA SER A 257 16.71 -14.06 -13.89
C SER A 257 16.80 -14.43 -15.38
N ASP A 258 15.89 -15.26 -15.88
CA ASP A 258 15.76 -15.54 -17.32
C ASP A 258 14.30 -15.34 -17.75
N LYS A 259 13.82 -14.10 -17.67
CA LYS A 259 12.82 -13.59 -18.62
C LYS A 259 13.18 -12.16 -18.97
N GLU A 260 13.62 -12.01 -20.21
CA GLU A 260 14.04 -10.78 -20.86
C GLU A 260 12.96 -9.71 -20.72
N ASP A 261 13.33 -8.59 -20.11
CA ASP A 261 12.52 -7.38 -20.07
C ASP A 261 12.92 -6.49 -21.25
N TYR A 262 11.93 -5.83 -21.85
CA TYR A 262 12.14 -4.90 -22.96
C TYR A 262 12.92 -3.67 -22.47
N GLY A 263 14.21 -3.63 -22.81
CA GLY A 263 14.99 -2.39 -22.93
C GLY A 263 15.32 -1.66 -21.63
N GLU A 264 16.36 -2.10 -20.91
CA GLU A 264 17.65 -1.41 -20.83
C GLU A 264 18.62 -2.14 -19.87
N GLU A 265 19.87 -2.24 -20.34
CA GLU A 265 21.13 -2.61 -19.70
C GLU A 265 21.28 -3.96 -18.98
N LYS A 266 22.02 -4.84 -19.66
CA LYS A 266 22.74 -6.01 -19.13
C LYS A 266 23.30 -5.76 -17.73
N LYS A 267 22.77 -6.47 -16.72
CA LYS A 267 23.51 -6.72 -15.48
C LYS A 267 24.25 -8.05 -15.56
N ASP A 268 25.54 -7.96 -15.29
CA ASP A 268 26.53 -9.03 -15.19
C ASP A 268 25.98 -10.29 -14.50
N SER A 269 26.30 -11.44 -15.08
CA SER A 269 26.20 -12.75 -14.46
C SER A 269 27.14 -12.84 -13.24
N ARG A 270 26.63 -12.47 -12.06
CA ARG A 270 27.25 -12.81 -10.77
C ARG A 270 26.25 -13.62 -9.97
N ASN A 271 26.71 -14.76 -9.45
CA ASN A 271 26.00 -15.61 -8.49
C ASN A 271 25.36 -14.76 -7.37
N ASP A 272 24.05 -14.52 -7.46
CA ASP A 272 23.34 -13.57 -6.60
C ASP A 272 22.76 -14.27 -5.37
N ASN A 273 23.64 -14.53 -4.38
CA ASN A 273 23.25 -14.83 -3.00
C ASN A 273 23.59 -13.67 -2.05
N SER A 274 23.97 -12.51 -2.57
CA SER A 274 24.27 -11.32 -1.76
C SER A 274 23.10 -10.35 -1.82
N ILE A 275 22.30 -10.28 -0.74
CA ILE A 275 21.38 -9.17 -0.55
C ILE A 275 22.18 -7.87 -0.68
N ASP A 276 21.79 -6.99 -1.60
CA ASP A 276 22.43 -5.69 -1.77
C ASP A 276 22.28 -4.90 -0.47
N SER A 277 23.41 -4.53 0.13
CA SER A 277 23.44 -3.73 1.36
C SER A 277 22.73 -2.38 1.22
N GLU A 278 22.55 -1.89 -0.02
CA GLU A 278 21.80 -0.66 -0.30
C GLU A 278 20.28 -0.82 -0.16
N ASP A 279 19.78 -2.05 -0.25
CA ASP A 279 18.35 -2.38 -0.15
C ASP A 279 17.91 -2.68 1.29
N GLN A 280 18.85 -2.78 2.23
CA GLN A 280 18.54 -2.98 3.63
C GLN A 280 18.49 -1.64 4.36
N GLY A 281 17.44 -1.43 5.17
CA GLY A 281 17.27 -0.24 5.99
C GLY A 281 15.81 0.19 6.07
N TYR A 282 15.60 1.39 6.60
CA TYR A 282 14.26 1.93 6.79
C TYR A 282 14.11 3.25 6.03
N TYR A 283 12.93 3.47 5.47
CA TYR A 283 12.56 4.72 4.82
C TYR A 283 11.41 5.39 5.56
N PHE A 284 11.54 6.70 5.77
CA PHE A 284 10.55 7.53 6.43
C PHE A 284 10.21 8.71 5.55
N GLN A 285 8.93 9.06 5.46
CA GLN A 285 8.44 10.23 4.75
C GLN A 285 7.21 10.82 5.43
N GLY A 286 7.13 12.14 5.41
CA GLY A 286 5.99 12.87 5.91
C GLY A 286 6.17 14.37 5.80
N TYR A 287 5.45 15.09 6.64
CA TYR A 287 5.53 16.54 6.75
C TYR A 287 5.48 16.96 8.22
N SER A 288 6.09 18.10 8.55
CA SER A 288 5.98 18.65 9.90
C SER A 288 6.04 20.16 9.88
N PHE A 289 5.10 20.81 10.57
CA PHE A 289 4.98 22.26 10.58
C PHE A 289 4.65 22.79 11.98
N VAL A 290 4.96 24.06 12.22
CA VAL A 290 4.60 24.78 13.45
C VAL A 290 3.41 25.68 13.13
N ILE A 291 2.30 25.49 13.86
CA ILE A 291 1.06 26.24 13.67
C ILE A 291 1.31 27.73 13.93
N GLY A 292 0.83 28.59 13.01
CA GLY A 292 0.85 30.05 13.17
C GLY A 292 2.24 30.68 13.10
N SER A 293 3.25 29.94 12.66
CA SER A 293 4.63 30.42 12.52
C SER A 293 5.12 30.35 11.08
N ASP A 294 6.22 31.04 10.78
CA ASP A 294 6.91 30.91 9.50
C ASP A 294 7.73 29.62 9.49
N ASN A 295 7.26 28.62 8.73
CA ASN A 295 7.89 27.31 8.69
C ASN A 295 9.25 27.27 7.98
N ALA A 296 9.63 28.33 7.26
CA ALA A 296 10.96 28.45 6.66
C ALA A 296 12.06 28.66 7.73
N CYS A 297 11.70 29.19 8.91
CA CYS A 297 12.62 29.53 9.99
C CYS A 297 13.07 28.32 10.83
N TYR A 298 12.44 27.15 10.67
CA TYR A 298 12.73 25.99 11.51
C TYR A 298 13.68 25.00 10.83
N LYS A 299 14.69 24.57 11.59
CA LYS A 299 15.47 23.37 11.29
C LYS A 299 14.86 22.19 12.01
N LYS A 300 14.53 21.13 11.27
CA LYS A 300 13.81 19.96 11.78
C LYS A 300 14.72 18.73 11.75
N GLU A 301 14.65 17.92 12.80
CA GLU A 301 15.33 16.63 12.91
C GLU A 301 14.28 15.58 13.34
N LEU A 302 14.16 14.48 12.61
CA LEU A 302 13.24 13.40 12.97
C LEU A 302 13.80 12.65 14.18
N LEU A 303 12.95 12.30 15.14
CA LEU A 303 13.33 11.65 16.39
C LEU A 303 12.83 10.21 16.44
N LEU A 304 13.62 9.34 17.06
CA LEU A 304 13.28 7.97 17.42
C LEU A 304 13.48 7.81 18.94
N ARG A 305 12.37 7.70 19.68
CA ARG A 305 12.37 7.41 21.12
C ARG A 305 12.16 5.92 21.35
N ARG A 306 13.12 5.25 21.98
CA ARG A 306 12.99 3.83 22.30
C ARG A 306 11.84 3.62 23.29
N ILE A 307 10.93 2.72 22.96
CA ILE A 307 9.85 2.28 23.84
C ILE A 307 10.38 1.07 24.64
N THR A 308 10.29 1.14 25.96
CA THR A 308 10.56 0.01 26.87
C THR A 308 9.25 -0.46 27.48
N ASP A 309 9.13 -1.76 27.80
CA ASP A 309 7.89 -2.41 28.24
C ASP A 309 7.20 -1.75 29.46
N GLY A 310 7.88 -0.89 30.22
CA GLY A 310 7.29 -0.08 31.29
C GLY A 310 6.56 1.20 30.85
N ASN A 311 6.73 1.67 29.60
CA ASN A 311 6.20 2.98 29.15
C ASN A 311 4.83 2.89 28.46
N GLN A 312 4.25 1.69 28.29
CA GLN A 312 2.91 1.56 27.72
C GLN A 312 1.79 1.98 28.69
N GLN A 313 2.07 2.07 30.00
CA GLN A 313 1.06 2.45 31.00
C GLN A 313 0.87 3.96 31.19
N GLU A 314 1.70 4.82 30.57
CA GLU A 314 1.64 6.29 30.79
C GLU A 314 1.17 7.09 29.55
N LEU A 315 0.36 6.50 28.67
CA LEU A 315 -0.36 7.24 27.63
C LEU A 315 -1.73 7.78 28.09
N GLY A 316 -1.98 7.80 29.40
CA GLY A 316 -3.14 8.45 30.02
C GLY A 316 -2.74 9.19 31.29
N ASN A 317 -2.99 10.50 31.31
CA ASN A 317 -3.05 11.42 32.45
C ASN A 317 -2.45 10.98 33.79
N SER A 318 -1.37 11.68 34.19
CA SER A 318 -0.90 11.94 35.57
C SER A 318 -0.92 10.79 36.59
N VAL A 319 0.24 10.43 37.14
CA VAL A 319 0.63 10.61 38.55
C VAL A 319 1.94 9.86 38.83
N ARG A 320 2.84 10.56 39.54
CA ARG A 320 4.04 10.15 40.28
C ARG A 320 4.21 8.64 40.57
N ASN A 321 5.41 8.14 40.32
CA ASN A 321 6.15 7.32 41.30
C ASN A 321 7.67 7.39 41.08
N ASP A 322 8.39 7.57 42.19
CA ASP A 322 9.85 7.64 42.31
C ASP A 322 10.49 6.24 42.19
N GLU A 323 10.48 5.66 40.99
CA GLU A 323 11.48 4.67 40.61
C GLU A 323 12.47 5.34 39.67
N LYS A 324 13.77 5.05 39.79
CA LYS A 324 14.82 5.62 38.92
C LYS A 324 14.56 5.19 37.47
N MET A 325 13.72 5.96 36.79
CA MET A 325 13.35 5.75 35.41
C MET A 325 14.61 6.00 34.59
N SER A 326 15.16 4.92 34.02
CA SER A 326 16.27 5.01 33.09
C SER A 326 15.88 6.05 32.03
N GLN A 327 16.70 7.09 31.86
CA GLN A 327 16.35 8.20 30.98
C GLN A 327 16.03 7.66 29.57
N PRO A 328 14.98 8.18 28.91
CA PRO A 328 14.57 7.69 27.61
C PRO A 328 15.72 7.82 26.61
N VAL A 329 16.00 6.73 25.88
CA VAL A 329 17.01 6.74 24.83
C VAL A 329 16.38 7.32 23.58
N ILE A 330 16.86 8.50 23.17
CA ILE A 330 16.34 9.24 22.01
C ILE A 330 17.47 9.46 21.01
N TYR A 331 17.20 9.08 19.77
CA TYR A 331 18.05 9.34 18.63
C TYR A 331 17.39 10.40 17.75
N SER A 332 18.18 11.31 17.20
CA SER A 332 17.74 12.18 16.11
C SER A 332 18.41 11.73 14.82
N ILE A 333 17.65 11.75 13.74
CA ILE A 333 18.10 11.39 12.41
C ILE A 333 17.95 12.61 11.49
N SER A 334 18.97 12.86 10.68
CA SER A 334 18.92 13.94 9.69
C SER A 334 17.89 13.64 8.61
N ILE A 335 17.20 14.68 8.13
CA ILE A 335 16.19 14.57 7.07
C ILE A 335 16.65 15.30 5.81
N GLU A 336 16.19 14.81 4.67
CA GLU A 336 16.14 15.53 3.40
C GLU A 336 14.83 16.33 3.34
N LYS A 337 14.91 17.60 2.94
CA LYS A 337 13.72 18.44 2.77
C LYS A 337 13.03 18.07 1.45
N LYS A 338 11.71 17.96 1.49
CA LYS A 338 10.87 17.71 0.32
C LYS A 338 9.87 18.85 0.17
N TYR A 339 9.76 19.38 -1.05
CA TYR A 339 8.76 20.40 -1.38
C TYR A 339 7.38 19.75 -1.53
N ARG A 340 6.36 20.35 -0.93
CA ARG A 340 5.01 19.77 -0.78
C ARG A 340 3.91 20.79 -1.08
N GLU A 341 3.68 21.02 -2.36
CA GLU A 341 2.64 21.96 -2.84
C GLU A 341 1.23 21.53 -2.43
N ASP A 342 0.98 20.23 -2.37
CA ASP A 342 -0.26 19.63 -1.90
C ASP A 342 -0.59 20.00 -0.44
N ILE A 343 0.43 20.04 0.43
CA ILE A 343 0.25 20.47 1.83
C ILE A 343 -0.14 21.95 1.90
N LYS A 344 0.44 22.80 1.05
CA LYS A 344 0.07 24.22 0.94
C LYS A 344 -1.33 24.43 0.36
N ALA A 345 -1.75 23.57 -0.57
CA ALA A 345 -3.11 23.61 -1.10
C ALA A 345 -4.15 23.30 -0.01
N ASN A 346 -3.81 22.43 0.94
CA ASN A 346 -4.67 22.05 2.06
C ASN A 346 -4.62 23.01 3.25
N LEU A 347 -3.44 23.52 3.60
CA LEU A 347 -3.19 24.38 4.77
C LEU A 347 -2.97 25.85 4.35
N LYS A 348 -4.01 26.46 3.79
CA LYS A 348 -3.95 27.80 3.17
C LYS A 348 -3.69 28.94 4.16
N ASP A 349 -3.99 28.72 5.43
CA ASP A 349 -3.84 29.67 6.54
C ASP A 349 -2.44 29.65 7.17
N GLN A 350 -1.59 28.69 6.78
CA GLN A 350 -0.25 28.51 7.34
C GLN A 350 0.84 29.05 6.40
N MET A 351 1.92 29.58 6.99
CA MET A 351 3.02 30.19 6.22
C MET A 351 4.11 29.19 5.84
N ASN A 352 4.53 29.21 4.56
CA ASN A 352 5.65 28.43 4.01
C ASN A 352 5.57 26.92 4.30
N VAL A 353 4.34 26.38 4.35
CA VAL A 353 4.09 24.96 4.66
C VAL A 353 4.44 24.01 3.51
N ASP A 354 4.62 24.52 2.30
CA ASP A 354 5.22 23.80 1.18
C ASP A 354 6.68 23.38 1.42
N LEU A 355 7.37 23.99 2.40
CA LEU A 355 8.74 23.64 2.79
C LEU A 355 8.83 22.67 3.98
N THR A 356 7.71 22.02 4.33
CA THR A 356 7.59 21.20 5.55
C THR A 356 7.77 19.72 5.33
N GLY A 357 7.81 19.26 4.07
CA GLY A 357 8.02 17.88 3.72
C GLY A 357 9.40 17.39 4.14
N TYR A 358 9.47 16.14 4.57
CA TYR A 358 10.72 15.48 4.92
C TYR A 358 10.75 14.04 4.43
N ALA A 359 11.97 13.56 4.18
CA ALA A 359 12.24 12.15 3.97
C ALA A 359 13.57 11.77 4.61
N ALA A 360 13.74 10.50 4.98
CA ALA A 360 15.00 9.99 5.52
C ALA A 360 15.16 8.49 5.27
N LYS A 361 16.40 8.07 5.01
CA LYS A 361 16.82 6.66 4.97
C LYS A 361 17.69 6.32 6.17
N LEU A 362 17.38 5.26 6.89
CA LEU A 362 18.13 4.80 8.06
C LEU A 362 18.79 3.46 7.77
N LYS A 363 20.12 3.40 7.93
CA LYS A 363 20.88 2.15 7.73
C LYS A 363 20.48 1.10 8.78
N PRO A 364 20.52 -0.20 8.42
CA PRO A 364 20.46 -1.28 9.40
C PRO A 364 21.51 -1.09 10.49
N GLY A 365 21.15 -1.33 11.75
CA GLY A 365 22.04 -1.17 12.90
C GLY A 365 22.44 0.27 13.24
N ALA A 366 21.93 1.29 12.54
CA ALA A 366 22.23 2.69 12.88
C ALA A 366 21.63 3.12 14.23
N VAL A 367 20.60 2.42 14.69
CA VAL A 367 20.09 2.43 16.07
C VAL A 367 20.03 0.99 16.58
N PRO A 368 20.13 0.75 17.90
CA PRO A 368 19.99 -0.59 18.46
C PRO A 368 18.61 -1.20 18.15
N PRO A 369 18.49 -2.53 18.03
CA PRO A 369 17.20 -3.17 17.84
C PRO A 369 16.19 -2.86 18.94
N GLY A 370 14.93 -2.74 18.55
CA GLY A 370 13.80 -2.49 19.44
C GLY A 370 12.70 -1.64 18.81
N ARG A 371 11.67 -1.36 19.61
CA ARG A 371 10.53 -0.55 19.19
C ARG A 371 10.79 0.93 19.44
N TYR A 372 10.49 1.77 18.46
CA TYR A 372 10.71 3.22 18.51
C TYR A 372 9.44 3.99 18.18
N GLN A 373 9.18 5.05 18.93
CA GLN A 373 8.16 6.05 18.61
C GLN A 373 8.78 7.20 17.81
N PHE A 374 8.08 7.67 16.79
CA PHE A 374 8.52 8.83 16.02
C PHE A 374 8.14 10.14 16.69
N GLY A 375 9.06 11.11 16.64
CA GLY A 375 8.81 12.49 17.01
C GLY A 375 9.57 13.45 16.09
N MET A 376 9.43 14.74 16.33
CA MET A 376 10.13 15.77 15.57
C MET A 376 10.71 16.79 16.53
N LEU A 377 11.95 17.19 16.30
CA LEU A 377 12.58 18.32 16.98
C LEU A 377 12.65 19.49 15.99
N ALA A 378 11.95 20.58 16.29
CA ALA A 378 12.01 21.81 15.51
C ALA A 378 12.81 22.88 16.27
N LYS A 379 13.85 23.41 15.64
CA LYS A 379 14.72 24.46 16.19
C LYS A 379 14.52 25.73 15.37
N ASP A 380 13.99 26.76 16.00
CA ASP A 380 13.86 28.07 15.39
C ASP A 380 15.26 28.69 15.18
N ALA A 381 15.60 29.02 13.94
CA ALA A 381 16.89 29.59 13.58
C ALA A 381 17.10 31.02 14.10
N CYS A 382 16.02 31.74 14.40
CA CYS A 382 16.04 33.12 14.89
C CYS A 382 16.04 33.16 16.42
N SER A 383 15.03 32.57 17.06
CA SER A 383 14.87 32.64 18.52
C SER A 383 15.68 31.59 19.29
N ARG A 384 16.16 30.54 18.60
CA ARG A 384 16.79 29.34 19.18
C ARG A 384 15.85 28.51 20.07
N VAL A 385 14.56 28.82 20.09
CA VAL A 385 13.55 28.00 20.76
C VAL A 385 13.54 26.60 20.12
N LYS A 386 13.45 25.58 20.97
CA LYS A 386 13.35 24.18 20.57
C LYS A 386 12.00 23.65 20.97
N LEU A 387 11.26 23.14 19.99
CA LEU A 387 9.98 22.48 20.17
C LEU A 387 10.15 20.99 19.87
N VAL A 388 9.49 20.15 20.64
CA VAL A 388 9.37 18.72 20.37
C VAL A 388 7.92 18.32 20.39
N ASN A 389 7.56 17.37 19.53
CA ASN A 389 6.29 16.65 19.63
C ASN A 389 6.51 15.19 19.22
N TRP A 390 5.58 14.32 19.61
CA TRP A 390 5.62 12.89 19.36
C TRP A 390 4.36 12.46 18.61
N SER A 391 4.52 11.56 17.65
CA SER A 391 3.40 10.95 16.94
C SER A 391 2.94 9.68 17.65
N SER A 392 1.75 9.19 17.31
CA SER A 392 1.28 7.84 17.70
C SER A 392 1.99 6.71 16.94
N TRP A 393 2.74 7.03 15.89
CA TRP A 393 3.40 6.03 15.04
C TRP A 393 4.59 5.40 15.75
N THR A 394 4.70 4.09 15.63
CA THR A 394 5.83 3.30 16.11
C THR A 394 6.38 2.40 15.02
N ILE A 395 7.68 2.16 15.04
CA ILE A 395 8.34 1.18 14.17
C ILE A 395 9.14 0.19 15.01
N GLU A 396 9.21 -1.05 14.56
CA GLU A 396 10.15 -2.04 15.06
C GLU A 396 11.40 -2.04 14.18
N VAL A 397 12.55 -1.79 14.81
CA VAL A 397 13.86 -1.88 14.14
C VAL A 397 14.50 -3.19 14.57
N LEU A 398 14.74 -4.05 13.60
CA LEU A 398 15.42 -5.34 13.74
C LEU A 398 16.94 -5.21 13.80
#